data_AF-A0A267FSW0-F1
#
_entry.id   AF-A0A267FSW0-F1
#
_cell.length_a   1.000
_cell.length_b   1.000
_cell.length_c   1.000
_cell.angle_alpha   90.00
_cell.angle_beta   90.00
_cell.angle_gamma   90.00
#
_symmetry.space_group_name_H-M   'P 1'
#
loop_
_entity.id
_entity.type
_entity.pdbx_description
1 polymer ?
#
loop_
_entity_poly.entity_id
_entity_poly.type
_entity_poly.pdbx_seq_one_letter_code
_entity_poly.pdbx_strand_id
1 'polypeptide(L)'
;TTAGCIAFSGIAVYFLTRPSIEVQWQEKVVFAAFFLGAVLCMGFSFIFHTVYCHSERVGRLFNKLDYCGIALLTMGSFVPWLYYSFYCQLSPKIIYLSLISVLGTTAIVVSMFDKFAAPQYRPLRAGVFIALGLSGVIPALHYVILEGFYSAIYHASMGWLVLMALLYITGAVIYAVRFPERLFPGKFDLWFQSHQIFHVFVVAAAFVHFHGISEIANYRLTAGDCIA
;
A
#
# COMPACT_ATOMS: atom_id res chain seq x y z
N THR A 1 -2.03 11.32 -8.18
CA THR A 1 -1.02 11.16 -7.12
C THR A 1 -0.79 12.43 -6.31
N THR A 2 -0.63 13.62 -6.92
CA THR A 2 -0.44 14.89 -6.19
C THR A 2 -1.50 15.15 -5.11
N ALA A 3 -2.78 15.13 -5.49
CA ALA A 3 -3.89 15.32 -4.54
C ALA A 3 -3.88 14.27 -3.42
N GLY A 4 -3.55 13.01 -3.76
CA GLY A 4 -3.38 11.94 -2.77
C GLY A 4 -2.21 12.22 -1.81
N CYS A 5 -1.06 12.65 -2.31
CA CYS A 5 0.10 13.01 -1.49
C CYS A 5 -0.25 14.12 -0.49
N ILE A 6 -0.95 15.17 -0.95
CA ILE A 6 -1.41 16.27 -0.09
C ILE A 6 -2.41 15.76 0.95
N ALA A 7 -3.39 14.96 0.53
CA ALA A 7 -4.41 14.42 1.42
C ALA A 7 -3.80 13.53 2.51
N PHE A 8 -2.96 12.55 2.15
CA PHE A 8 -2.30 11.68 3.13
C PHE A 8 -1.31 12.43 4.02
N SER A 9 -0.65 13.47 3.53
CA SER A 9 0.20 14.33 4.38
C SER A 9 -0.65 15.09 5.40
N GLY A 10 -1.77 15.68 4.97
CA GLY A 10 -2.70 16.38 5.86
C GLY A 10 -3.31 15.45 6.91
N ILE A 11 -3.75 14.26 6.51
CA ILE A 11 -4.29 13.24 7.42
C ILE A 11 -3.21 12.76 8.41
N ALA A 12 -1.99 12.53 7.93
CA ALA A 12 -0.87 12.12 8.79
C ALA A 12 -0.56 13.20 9.84
N VAL A 13 -0.45 14.46 9.43
CA VAL A 13 -0.24 15.58 10.35
C VAL A 13 -1.38 15.66 11.36
N TYR A 14 -2.63 15.60 10.90
CA TYR A 14 -3.80 15.62 11.79
C TYR A 14 -3.76 14.47 12.80
N PHE A 15 -3.57 13.23 12.35
CA PHE A 15 -3.58 12.04 13.19
C PHE A 15 -2.42 12.02 14.21
N LEU A 16 -1.20 12.31 13.76
CA LEU A 16 0.01 12.22 14.60
C LEU A 16 0.09 13.34 15.65
N THR A 17 -0.56 14.48 15.39
CA THR A 17 -0.62 15.62 16.33
C THR A 17 -1.73 15.53 17.36
N ARG A 18 -2.66 14.56 17.26
CA ARG A 18 -3.71 14.33 18.27
C ARG A 18 -3.06 14.09 19.65
N PRO A 19 -3.59 14.66 20.75
CA PRO A 19 -3.04 14.45 22.08
C PRO A 19 -3.06 12.97 22.48
N SER A 20 -2.08 12.55 23.31
CA SER A 20 -1.92 11.14 23.70
C SER A 20 -3.06 10.56 24.54
N ILE A 21 -3.94 11.43 25.07
CA ILE A 21 -5.18 11.03 25.73
C ILE A 21 -6.22 10.48 24.73
N GLU A 22 -6.14 10.90 23.47
CA GLU A 22 -7.02 10.42 22.40
C GLU A 22 -6.37 9.31 21.58
N VAL A 23 -5.07 9.43 21.27
CA VAL A 23 -4.32 8.44 20.47
C VAL A 23 -2.99 8.15 21.14
N GLN A 24 -2.82 6.94 21.67
CA GLN A 24 -1.58 6.53 22.34
C GLN A 24 -0.37 6.58 21.40
N TRP A 25 0.83 6.74 21.96
CA TRP A 25 2.04 6.93 21.17
C TRP A 25 2.41 5.70 20.32
N GLN A 26 2.10 4.50 20.81
CA GLN A 26 2.30 3.24 20.09
C GLN A 26 1.50 3.24 18.79
N GLU A 27 0.22 3.63 18.87
CA GLU A 27 -0.67 3.70 17.72
C GLU A 27 -0.20 4.73 16.70
N LYS A 28 0.33 5.87 17.17
CA LYS A 28 0.95 6.86 16.28
C LYS A 28 2.12 6.27 15.51
N VAL A 29 3.02 5.53 16.17
CA VAL A 29 4.17 4.90 15.50
C VAL A 29 3.71 3.87 14.47
N VAL A 30 2.72 3.06 14.83
CA VAL A 30 2.17 2.02 13.97
C VAL A 30 1.49 2.61 12.73
N PHE A 31 0.66 3.64 12.88
CA PHE A 31 0.05 4.35 11.75
C PHE A 31 1.05 5.19 10.95
N ALA A 32 2.09 5.73 11.59
CA ALA A 32 3.13 6.51 10.90
C ALA A 32 3.84 5.67 9.82
N ALA A 33 4.01 4.36 10.02
CA ALA A 33 4.58 3.48 9.00
C ALA A 33 3.75 3.47 7.72
N PHE A 34 2.42 3.38 7.84
CA PHE A 34 1.50 3.46 6.71
C PHE A 34 1.52 4.85 6.06
N PHE A 35 1.40 5.92 6.85
CA PHE A 35 1.40 7.28 6.32
C PHE A 35 2.69 7.63 5.59
N LEU A 36 3.84 7.25 6.16
CA LEU A 36 5.14 7.45 5.52
C LEU A 36 5.20 6.71 4.17
N GLY A 37 4.77 5.45 4.14
CA GLY A 37 4.68 4.66 2.91
C GLY A 37 3.78 5.31 1.85
N ALA A 38 2.60 5.78 2.25
CA ALA A 38 1.64 6.45 1.35
C ALA A 38 2.16 7.78 0.80
N VAL A 39 2.69 8.64 1.67
CA VAL A 39 3.25 9.95 1.28
C VAL A 39 4.47 9.77 0.38
N LEU A 40 5.40 8.87 0.72
CA LEU A 40 6.55 8.60 -0.14
C LEU A 40 6.15 8.00 -1.49
N CYS A 41 5.20 7.06 -1.51
CA CYS A 41 4.71 6.46 -2.75
C CYS A 41 4.10 7.51 -3.68
N MET A 42 3.17 8.30 -3.17
CA MET A 42 2.47 9.30 -3.98
C MET A 42 3.37 10.48 -4.34
N GLY A 43 4.28 10.86 -3.43
CA GLY A 43 5.27 11.91 -3.62
C GLY A 43 6.30 11.56 -4.68
N PHE A 44 6.93 10.38 -4.59
CA PHE A 44 7.86 9.89 -5.62
C PHE A 44 7.17 9.79 -6.98
N SER A 45 5.94 9.30 -7.02
CA SER A 45 5.18 9.21 -8.25
C SER A 45 4.85 10.56 -8.87
N PHE A 46 4.41 11.52 -8.05
CA PHE A 46 4.16 12.89 -8.49
C PHE A 46 5.42 13.55 -9.04
N ILE A 47 6.53 13.48 -8.29
CA ILE A 47 7.80 14.08 -8.71
C ILE A 47 8.26 13.45 -10.01
N PHE A 48 8.25 12.12 -10.11
CA PHE A 48 8.61 11.40 -11.34
C PHE A 48 7.84 11.90 -12.56
N HIS A 49 6.51 11.93 -12.49
CA HIS A 49 5.70 12.37 -13.62
C HIS A 49 5.90 13.84 -13.97
N THR A 50 6.31 14.68 -13.02
CA THR A 50 6.62 16.09 -13.25
C THR A 50 7.97 16.26 -13.95
N VAL A 51 9.00 15.51 -13.54
CA VAL A 51 10.37 15.65 -14.07
C VAL A 51 10.70 14.66 -15.18
N TYR A 52 9.72 13.86 -15.62
CA TYR A 52 9.92 12.77 -16.59
C TYR A 52 10.57 13.23 -17.90
N CYS A 53 10.22 14.43 -18.38
CA CYS A 53 10.72 15.00 -19.63
C CYS A 53 12.04 15.80 -19.49
N HIS A 54 12.63 15.89 -18.29
CA HIS A 54 13.79 16.75 -18.04
C HIS A 54 15.07 16.23 -18.73
N SER A 55 15.49 15.01 -18.43
CA SER A 55 16.63 14.34 -19.07
C SER A 55 16.58 12.84 -18.81
N GLU A 56 17.23 12.04 -19.65
CA GLU A 56 17.25 10.57 -19.52
C GLU A 56 17.72 10.11 -18.13
N ARG A 57 18.77 10.75 -17.58
CA ARG A 57 19.29 10.45 -16.25
C ARG A 57 18.26 10.74 -15.15
N VAL A 58 17.61 11.89 -15.20
CA VAL A 58 16.60 12.31 -14.21
C VAL A 58 15.36 11.42 -14.30
N GLY A 59 14.85 11.20 -15.52
CA GLY A 59 13.70 10.32 -15.74
C GLY A 59 13.94 8.89 -15.26
N ARG A 60 15.12 8.31 -15.52
CA ARG A 60 15.48 6.97 -15.02
C ARG A 60 15.56 6.90 -13.50
N LEU A 61 16.19 7.88 -12.85
CA LEU A 61 16.29 7.93 -11.40
C LEU A 61 14.92 7.99 -10.74
N PHE A 62 14.06 8.91 -11.18
CA PHE A 62 12.75 9.06 -10.56
C PHE A 62 11.78 7.93 -10.93
N ASN A 63 11.93 7.28 -12.08
CA ASN A 63 11.18 6.05 -12.40
C ASN A 63 11.49 4.93 -11.40
N LYS A 64 12.77 4.80 -11.01
CA LYS A 64 13.19 3.84 -9.97
C LYS A 64 12.57 4.19 -8.62
N LEU A 65 12.57 5.47 -8.24
CA LEU A 65 11.95 5.93 -6.99
C LEU A 65 10.42 5.74 -6.98
N ASP A 66 9.75 5.92 -8.12
CA ASP A 66 8.31 5.63 -8.26
C ASP A 66 8.01 4.15 -7.95
N TYR A 67 8.85 3.22 -8.43
CA TYR A 67 8.74 1.80 -8.09
C TYR A 67 9.07 1.49 -6.62
N CYS A 68 10.07 2.14 -6.03
CA CYS A 68 10.31 2.05 -4.58
C CYS A 68 9.09 2.46 -3.77
N GLY A 69 8.40 3.51 -4.23
CA GLY A 69 7.18 4.01 -3.61
C GLY A 69 6.13 2.91 -3.40
N ILE A 70 5.88 2.09 -4.43
CA ILE A 70 4.90 1.00 -4.37
C ILE A 70 5.27 -0.02 -3.28
N ALA A 71 6.55 -0.40 -3.19
CA ALA A 71 7.02 -1.32 -2.17
C ALA A 71 6.91 -0.72 -0.76
N LEU A 72 7.31 0.54 -0.58
CA LEU A 72 7.22 1.25 0.71
C LEU A 72 5.78 1.40 1.20
N LEU A 73 4.84 1.74 0.31
CA LEU A 73 3.41 1.77 0.64
C LEU A 73 2.91 0.39 1.05
N THR A 74 3.31 -0.67 0.33
CA THR A 74 2.89 -2.03 0.66
C THR A 74 3.42 -2.47 2.03
N MET A 75 4.72 -2.29 2.28
CA MET A 75 5.34 -2.58 3.58
C MET A 75 4.68 -1.78 4.71
N GLY A 76 4.52 -0.46 4.53
CA GLY A 76 3.89 0.42 5.50
C GLY A 76 2.44 0.07 5.79
N SER A 77 1.69 -0.43 4.79
CA SER A 77 0.31 -0.87 4.95
C SER A 77 0.18 -2.12 5.82
N PHE A 78 1.15 -3.03 5.75
CA PHE A 78 1.14 -4.27 6.55
C PHE A 78 1.39 -4.02 8.03
N VAL A 79 2.17 -2.98 8.39
CA VAL A 79 2.54 -2.69 9.78
C VAL A 79 1.32 -2.55 10.71
N PRO A 80 0.39 -1.59 10.50
CA PRO A 80 -0.79 -1.46 11.34
C PRO A 80 -1.69 -2.69 11.30
N TRP A 81 -1.94 -3.23 10.11
CA TRP A 81 -2.85 -4.35 9.96
C TRP A 81 -2.35 -5.60 10.72
N LEU A 82 -1.07 -5.96 10.61
CA LEU A 82 -0.48 -7.08 11.34
C LEU A 82 -0.38 -6.80 12.84
N TYR A 83 -0.06 -5.57 13.23
CA TYR A 83 0.03 -5.16 14.63
C TYR A 83 -1.29 -5.42 15.37
N TYR A 84 -2.41 -4.99 14.79
CA TYR A 84 -3.72 -5.13 15.40
C TYR A 84 -4.36 -6.51 15.21
N SER A 85 -4.14 -7.15 14.06
CA SER A 85 -4.65 -8.51 13.82
C SER A 85 -4.01 -9.46 14.84
N PHE A 86 -2.69 -9.49 14.92
CA PHE A 86 -1.97 -10.35 15.86
C PHE A 86 -1.67 -9.67 17.20
N TYR A 87 -2.54 -8.76 17.66
CA TYR A 87 -2.27 -7.91 18.84
C TYR A 87 -1.76 -8.70 20.05
N CYS A 88 -2.44 -9.80 20.39
CA CYS A 88 -2.08 -10.69 21.50
C CYS A 88 -1.06 -11.78 21.15
N GLN A 89 -0.72 -11.95 19.88
CA GLN A 89 0.11 -13.06 19.39
C GLN A 89 1.45 -12.54 18.88
N LEU A 90 2.44 -12.45 19.78
CA LEU A 90 3.73 -11.82 19.47
C LEU A 90 4.51 -12.55 18.37
N SER A 91 4.57 -13.89 18.41
CA SER A 91 5.33 -14.70 17.45
C SER A 91 4.87 -14.50 16.00
N PRO A 92 3.59 -14.71 15.62
CA PRO A 92 3.16 -14.48 14.25
C PRO A 92 3.29 -13.01 13.83
N LYS A 93 3.04 -12.06 14.75
CA LYS A 93 3.22 -10.62 14.48
C LYS A 93 4.64 -10.31 13.99
N ILE A 94 5.66 -10.74 14.75
CA ILE A 94 7.06 -10.49 14.40
C ILE A 94 7.44 -11.23 13.11
N ILE A 95 7.07 -12.51 12.98
CA ILE A 95 7.39 -13.31 11.78
C ILE A 95 6.88 -12.64 10.51
N TYR A 96 5.61 -12.23 10.48
CA TYR A 96 5.03 -11.62 9.28
C TYR A 96 5.56 -10.21 9.00
N LEU A 97 5.85 -9.41 10.04
CA LEU A 97 6.52 -8.11 9.88
C LEU A 97 7.93 -8.27 9.30
N SER A 98 8.69 -9.26 9.76
CA SER A 98 10.01 -9.56 9.21
C SER A 98 9.92 -10.04 7.76
N LEU A 99 8.97 -10.93 7.44
CA LEU A 99 8.79 -11.44 6.08
C LEU A 99 8.44 -10.33 5.09
N ILE A 100 7.46 -9.47 5.40
CA ILE A 100 7.11 -8.36 4.49
C ILE A 100 8.26 -7.36 4.35
N SER A 101 9.05 -7.16 5.40
CA SER A 101 10.23 -6.29 5.35
C SER A 101 11.30 -6.84 4.40
N VAL A 102 11.57 -8.15 4.46
CA VAL A 102 12.52 -8.82 3.56
C VAL A 102 11.99 -8.77 2.11
N LEU A 103 10.76 -9.20 1.87
CA LEU A 103 10.15 -9.22 0.53
C LEU A 103 10.09 -7.82 -0.09
N GLY A 104 9.69 -6.81 0.68
CA GLY A 104 9.62 -5.43 0.23
C GLY A 104 11.00 -4.85 -0.07
N THR A 105 12.01 -5.14 0.76
CA THR A 105 13.40 -4.75 0.49
C THR A 105 13.93 -5.41 -0.77
N THR A 106 13.65 -6.70 -0.99
CA THR A 106 13.99 -7.39 -2.24
C THR A 106 13.32 -6.73 -3.45
N ALA A 107 12.03 -6.37 -3.35
CA ALA A 107 11.31 -5.67 -4.42
C ALA A 107 11.92 -4.30 -4.72
N ILE A 108 12.36 -3.55 -3.70
CA ILE A 108 13.10 -2.29 -3.85
C ILE A 108 14.41 -2.52 -4.59
N VAL A 109 15.23 -3.49 -4.15
CA VAL A 109 16.52 -3.80 -4.79
C VAL A 109 16.34 -4.18 -6.25
N VAL A 110 15.38 -5.06 -6.56
CA VAL A 110 15.06 -5.44 -7.94
C VAL A 110 14.62 -4.23 -8.77
N SER A 111 13.86 -3.32 -8.17
CA SER A 111 13.39 -2.08 -8.83
C SER A 111 14.52 -1.12 -9.17
N MET A 112 15.68 -1.22 -8.50
CA MET A 112 16.85 -0.38 -8.78
C MET A 112 17.65 -0.84 -10.02
N PHE A 113 17.38 -2.03 -10.56
CA PHE A 113 18.07 -2.51 -11.75
C PHE A 113 17.55 -1.85 -13.03
N ASP A 114 18.46 -1.32 -13.86
CA ASP A 114 18.09 -0.62 -15.11
C ASP A 114 17.30 -1.52 -16.06
N LYS A 115 17.63 -2.81 -16.10
CA LYS A 115 16.92 -3.79 -16.93
C LYS A 115 15.44 -3.88 -16.55
N PHE A 116 15.12 -3.80 -15.26
CA PHE A 116 13.74 -3.89 -14.77
C PHE A 116 12.90 -2.66 -15.16
N ALA A 117 13.52 -1.49 -15.34
CA ALA A 117 12.86 -0.27 -15.78
C ALA A 117 12.46 -0.28 -17.27
N ALA A 118 13.00 -1.20 -18.08
CA ALA A 118 12.70 -1.23 -19.50
C ALA A 118 11.21 -1.56 -19.79
N PRO A 119 10.60 -1.01 -20.86
CA PRO A 119 9.18 -1.18 -21.15
C PRO A 119 8.72 -2.64 -21.27
N GLN A 120 9.57 -3.52 -21.80
CA GLN A 120 9.31 -4.95 -21.98
C GLN A 120 9.04 -5.71 -20.67
N TYR A 121 9.54 -5.22 -19.53
CA TYR A 121 9.33 -5.85 -18.23
C TYR A 121 8.08 -5.36 -17.50
N ARG A 122 7.22 -4.53 -18.12
CA ARG A 122 6.01 -4.00 -17.46
C ARG A 122 5.13 -5.08 -16.83
N PRO A 123 4.81 -6.21 -17.50
CA PRO A 123 4.00 -7.27 -16.87
C PRO A 123 4.71 -7.93 -15.69
N LEU A 124 6.04 -8.12 -15.79
CA LEU A 124 6.84 -8.65 -14.68
C LEU A 124 6.81 -7.71 -13.48
N ARG A 125 6.94 -6.39 -13.69
CA ARG A 125 6.83 -5.40 -12.60
C ARG A 125 5.48 -5.46 -11.91
N ALA A 126 4.40 -5.47 -12.69
CA ALA A 126 3.05 -5.65 -12.15
C ALA A 126 2.95 -6.94 -11.33
N GLY A 127 3.46 -8.06 -11.85
CA GLY A 127 3.49 -9.34 -11.15
C GLY A 127 4.25 -9.30 -9.83
N VAL A 128 5.43 -8.68 -9.77
CA VAL A 128 6.23 -8.56 -8.53
C VAL A 128 5.45 -7.80 -7.45
N PHE A 129 4.86 -6.65 -7.78
CA PHE A 129 4.14 -5.85 -6.79
C PHE A 129 2.78 -6.45 -6.41
N ILE A 130 2.08 -7.09 -7.35
CA ILE A 130 0.87 -7.87 -7.05
C ILE A 130 1.21 -9.02 -6.09
N ALA A 131 2.29 -9.77 -6.36
CA ALA A 131 2.73 -10.86 -5.50
C ALA A 131 3.13 -10.36 -4.10
N LEU A 132 3.81 -9.22 -4.02
CA LEU A 132 4.14 -8.59 -2.74
C LEU A 132 2.87 -8.26 -1.93
N GLY A 133 1.84 -7.68 -2.56
CA GLY A 133 0.55 -7.44 -1.89
C GLY A 133 -0.19 -8.73 -1.51
N LEU A 134 -0.24 -9.70 -2.42
CA LEU A 134 -0.90 -11.00 -2.21
C LEU A 134 -0.19 -11.87 -1.17
N SER A 135 1.06 -11.56 -0.80
CA SER A 135 1.72 -12.21 0.34
C SER A 135 0.90 -12.09 1.64
N GLY A 136 0.04 -11.07 1.75
CA GLY A 136 -0.90 -10.86 2.85
C GLY A 136 -2.00 -11.93 2.98
N VAL A 137 -2.22 -12.75 1.96
CA VAL A 137 -3.17 -13.88 2.04
C VAL A 137 -2.72 -14.89 3.10
N ILE A 138 -1.41 -15.11 3.27
CA ILE A 138 -0.86 -16.05 4.25
C ILE A 138 -1.20 -15.63 5.69
N PRO A 139 -0.83 -14.42 6.18
CA PRO A 139 -1.22 -13.98 7.51
C PRO A 139 -2.74 -13.84 7.66
N ALA A 140 -3.48 -13.52 6.60
CA ALA A 140 -4.94 -13.46 6.67
C ALA A 140 -5.53 -14.86 6.94
N LEU A 141 -5.12 -15.88 6.20
CA LEU A 141 -5.56 -17.26 6.43
C LEU A 141 -5.15 -17.75 7.83
N HIS A 142 -3.93 -17.44 8.27
CA HIS A 142 -3.49 -17.78 9.63
C HIS A 142 -4.39 -17.13 10.69
N TYR A 143 -4.73 -15.84 10.53
CA TYR A 143 -5.65 -15.16 11.43
C TYR A 143 -7.05 -15.80 11.46
N VAL A 144 -7.61 -16.15 10.29
CA VAL A 144 -8.91 -16.84 10.19
C VAL A 144 -8.89 -18.19 10.90
N ILE A 145 -7.79 -18.94 10.82
CA ILE A 145 -7.62 -20.23 11.49
C ILE A 145 -7.56 -20.06 13.01
N LEU A 146 -6.89 -19.02 13.51
CA LEU A 146 -6.73 -18.76 14.94
C LEU A 146 -8.01 -18.21 15.60
N GLU A 147 -8.63 -17.21 14.98
CA GLU A 147 -9.69 -16.40 15.60
C GLU A 147 -11.09 -16.71 15.05
N GLY A 148 -11.16 -17.53 14.00
CA GLY A 148 -12.40 -17.87 13.29
C GLY A 148 -12.84 -16.83 12.25
N PHE A 149 -13.68 -17.28 11.32
CA PHE A 149 -14.16 -16.46 10.19
C PHE A 149 -14.94 -15.21 10.62
N TYR A 150 -15.77 -15.34 11.66
CA TYR A 150 -16.55 -14.21 12.18
C TYR A 150 -15.64 -13.09 12.70
N SER A 151 -14.65 -13.43 13.53
CA SER A 151 -13.67 -12.46 14.04
C SER A 151 -12.86 -11.84 12.90
N ALA A 152 -12.48 -12.62 11.89
CA ALA A 152 -11.77 -12.10 10.71
C ALA A 152 -12.55 -11.01 9.96
N ILE A 153 -13.85 -11.23 9.70
CA ILE A 153 -14.66 -10.26 8.95
C ILE A 153 -14.98 -9.02 9.80
N TYR A 154 -15.41 -9.21 11.05
CA TYR A 154 -15.97 -8.13 11.87
C TYR A 154 -14.93 -7.42 12.74
N HIS A 155 -13.88 -8.11 13.19
CA HIS A 155 -12.88 -7.53 14.11
C HIS A 155 -11.56 -7.20 13.42
N ALA A 156 -11.12 -7.98 12.44
CA ALA A 156 -9.91 -7.71 11.67
C ALA A 156 -10.17 -6.98 10.33
N SER A 157 -11.38 -6.44 10.15
CA SER A 157 -11.77 -5.65 8.97
C SER A 157 -11.43 -6.33 7.63
N MET A 158 -11.50 -7.67 7.56
CA MET A 158 -11.05 -8.38 6.35
C MET A 158 -11.87 -8.02 5.11
N GLY A 159 -13.13 -7.63 5.26
CA GLY A 159 -13.92 -7.12 4.13
C GLY A 159 -13.27 -5.91 3.45
N TRP A 160 -12.71 -4.99 4.24
CA TRP A 160 -11.98 -3.82 3.74
C TRP A 160 -10.65 -4.22 3.11
N LEU A 161 -9.95 -5.22 3.66
CA LEU A 161 -8.72 -5.76 3.07
C LEU A 161 -8.99 -6.41 1.69
N VAL A 162 -10.08 -7.16 1.57
CA VAL A 162 -10.51 -7.75 0.29
C VAL A 162 -10.85 -6.66 -0.72
N LEU A 163 -11.61 -5.63 -0.31
CA LEU A 163 -11.92 -4.50 -1.20
C LEU A 163 -10.65 -3.76 -1.65
N MET A 164 -9.71 -3.51 -0.73
CA MET A 164 -8.41 -2.92 -1.05
C MET A 164 -7.64 -3.80 -2.07
N ALA A 165 -7.59 -5.11 -1.86
CA ALA A 165 -6.93 -6.03 -2.77
C ALA A 165 -7.57 -6.02 -4.16
N LEU A 166 -8.90 -6.03 -4.25
CA LEU A 166 -9.64 -5.93 -5.51
C LEU A 166 -9.32 -4.63 -6.25
N LEU A 167 -9.25 -3.49 -5.54
CA LEU A 167 -8.89 -2.20 -6.13
C LEU A 167 -7.45 -2.24 -6.69
N TYR A 168 -6.48 -2.70 -5.90
CA TYR A 168 -5.09 -2.79 -6.36
C TYR A 168 -4.92 -3.72 -7.57
N ILE A 169 -5.49 -4.93 -7.51
CA ILE A 169 -5.39 -5.91 -8.60
C ILE A 169 -6.06 -5.37 -9.86
N THR A 170 -7.26 -4.81 -9.75
CA THR A 170 -7.98 -4.24 -10.90
C THR A 170 -7.17 -3.11 -11.53
N GLY A 171 -6.68 -2.16 -10.73
CA GLY A 171 -5.82 -1.08 -11.23
C GLY A 171 -4.56 -1.60 -11.91
N ALA A 172 -3.86 -2.57 -11.30
CA ALA A 172 -2.63 -3.15 -11.84
C ALA A 172 -2.88 -3.93 -13.14
N VAL A 173 -4.00 -4.64 -13.26
CA VAL A 173 -4.42 -5.31 -14.50
C VAL A 173 -4.69 -4.29 -15.60
N ILE A 174 -5.45 -3.23 -15.31
CA ILE A 174 -5.73 -2.13 -16.24
C ILE A 174 -4.42 -1.51 -16.75
N TYR A 175 -3.47 -1.22 -15.85
CA TYR A 175 -2.13 -0.73 -16.18
C TYR A 175 -1.35 -1.71 -17.07
N ALA A 176 -1.36 -2.99 -16.75
CA ALA A 176 -0.60 -4.01 -17.47
C ALA A 176 -1.12 -4.20 -18.91
N VAL A 177 -2.45 -4.23 -19.09
CA VAL A 177 -3.09 -4.49 -20.39
C VAL A 177 -3.27 -3.24 -21.25
N ARG A 178 -3.04 -2.03 -20.69
CA ARG A 178 -3.20 -0.72 -21.35
C ARG A 178 -4.64 -0.42 -21.80
N PHE A 179 -5.62 -0.79 -21.00
CA PHE A 179 -7.01 -0.45 -21.29
C PHE A 179 -7.37 0.92 -20.70
N PRO A 180 -8.08 1.81 -21.43
CA PRO A 180 -8.72 1.61 -22.74
C PRO A 180 -7.87 2.02 -23.95
N GLU A 181 -6.71 2.67 -23.77
CA GLU A 181 -5.94 3.26 -24.88
C GLU A 181 -5.41 2.25 -25.90
N ARG A 182 -5.30 0.97 -25.52
CA ARG A 182 -4.98 -0.13 -26.43
C ARG A 182 -6.08 -0.37 -27.46
N LEU A 183 -7.35 -0.18 -27.10
CA LEU A 183 -8.49 -0.41 -28.00
C LEU A 183 -8.82 0.82 -28.84
N PHE A 184 -8.53 2.01 -28.31
CA PHE A 184 -8.84 3.28 -28.98
C PHE A 184 -7.60 4.20 -29.02
N PRO A 185 -6.60 3.90 -29.86
CA PRO A 185 -5.40 4.72 -29.98
C PRO A 185 -5.74 6.17 -30.34
N GLY A 186 -5.09 7.14 -29.68
CA GLY A 186 -5.30 8.57 -29.93
C GLY A 186 -6.54 9.19 -29.28
N LYS A 187 -7.42 8.39 -28.65
CA LYS A 187 -8.64 8.91 -27.98
C LYS A 187 -8.45 9.23 -26.51
N PHE A 188 -7.44 8.60 -25.90
CA PHE A 188 -7.16 8.70 -24.47
C PHE A 188 -5.78 9.33 -24.22
N ASP A 189 -5.34 10.28 -25.05
CA ASP A 189 -3.98 10.84 -24.97
C ASP A 189 -3.78 11.82 -23.79
N LEU A 190 -4.87 12.42 -23.31
CA LEU A 190 -4.84 13.38 -22.19
C LEU A 190 -5.58 12.88 -20.94
N TRP A 191 -6.71 12.19 -21.13
CA TRP A 191 -7.60 11.78 -20.06
C TRP A 191 -7.94 10.29 -20.16
N PHE A 192 -8.13 9.66 -18.99
CA PHE A 192 -8.49 8.26 -18.81
C PHE A 192 -7.53 7.25 -19.44
N GLN A 193 -6.24 7.59 -19.49
CA GLN A 193 -5.19 6.61 -19.76
C GLN A 193 -5.19 5.52 -18.70
N SER A 194 -4.86 4.28 -19.05
CA SER A 194 -4.71 3.19 -18.08
C SER A 194 -3.83 3.57 -16.89
N HIS A 195 -2.77 4.35 -17.12
CA HIS A 195 -1.87 4.84 -16.07
C HIS A 195 -2.52 5.88 -15.15
N GLN A 196 -3.37 6.75 -15.68
CA GLN A 196 -4.16 7.69 -14.87
C GLN A 196 -5.21 6.94 -14.03
N ILE A 197 -5.88 5.96 -14.64
CA ILE A 197 -6.85 5.10 -13.95
C ILE A 197 -6.15 4.34 -12.82
N PHE A 198 -5.00 3.72 -13.09
CA PHE A 198 -4.19 3.04 -12.09
C PHE A 198 -3.89 3.93 -10.88
N HIS A 199 -3.47 5.17 -11.11
CA HIS A 199 -3.22 6.13 -10.02
C HIS A 199 -4.46 6.42 -9.18
N VAL A 200 -5.64 6.49 -9.79
CA VAL A 200 -6.91 6.66 -9.05
C VAL A 200 -7.19 5.44 -8.18
N PHE A 201 -7.01 4.22 -8.71
CA PHE A 201 -7.17 2.98 -7.96
C PHE A 201 -6.20 2.87 -6.78
N VAL A 202 -4.94 3.27 -6.94
CA VAL A 202 -3.94 3.28 -5.86
C VAL A 202 -4.37 4.23 -4.72
N VAL A 203 -4.83 5.44 -5.06
CA VAL A 203 -5.30 6.40 -4.04
C VAL A 203 -6.55 5.88 -3.34
N ALA A 204 -7.53 5.36 -4.09
CA ALA A 204 -8.75 4.79 -3.53
C ALA A 204 -8.46 3.59 -2.61
N ALA A 205 -7.59 2.68 -3.04
CA ALA A 205 -7.17 1.53 -2.24
C ALA A 205 -6.47 1.96 -0.95
N ALA A 206 -5.61 2.99 -0.98
CA ALA A 206 -4.97 3.52 0.21
C ALA A 206 -5.99 4.11 1.21
N PHE A 207 -7.04 4.79 0.73
CA PHE A 207 -8.12 5.28 1.60
C PHE A 207 -8.94 4.13 2.20
N VAL A 208 -9.27 3.12 1.40
CA VAL A 208 -9.96 1.91 1.88
C VAL A 208 -9.12 1.20 2.93
N HIS A 209 -7.82 1.07 2.71
CA HIS A 209 -6.90 0.49 3.69
C HIS A 209 -6.87 1.31 4.98
N PHE A 210 -6.74 2.63 4.87
CA PHE A 210 -6.75 3.55 6.01
C PHE A 210 -8.03 3.41 6.84
N HIS A 211 -9.19 3.35 6.18
CA HIS A 211 -10.47 3.08 6.84
C HIS A 211 -10.45 1.72 7.55
N GLY A 212 -10.02 0.66 6.85
CA GLY A 212 -9.93 -0.68 7.42
C GLY A 212 -9.08 -0.75 8.68
N ILE A 213 -7.86 -0.21 8.67
CA ILE A 213 -6.98 -0.21 9.85
C ILE A 213 -7.49 0.68 10.98
N SER A 214 -8.22 1.76 10.67
CA SER A 214 -8.86 2.62 11.68
C SER A 214 -9.97 1.88 12.40
N GLU A 215 -10.77 1.09 11.68
CA GLU A 215 -11.81 0.25 12.28
C GLU A 215 -11.23 -0.83 13.20
N ILE A 216 -10.12 -1.49 12.80
CA ILE A 216 -9.46 -2.49 13.66
C ILE A 216 -8.89 -1.81 14.91
N ALA A 217 -8.27 -0.64 14.77
CA ALA A 217 -7.74 0.13 15.89
C ALA A 217 -8.85 0.52 16.88
N ASN A 218 -9.98 1.03 16.38
CA ASN A 218 -11.15 1.37 17.19
C ASN A 218 -11.71 0.14 17.92
N TYR A 219 -11.81 -1.00 17.23
CA TYR A 219 -12.19 -2.26 17.86
C TYR A 219 -11.23 -2.63 19.00
N ARG A 220 -9.91 -2.53 18.79
CA ARG A 220 -8.91 -2.85 19.83
C ARG A 220 -8.98 -1.92 21.04
N LEU A 221 -9.25 -0.63 20.84
CA LEU A 221 -9.48 0.31 21.94
C LEU A 221 -10.68 -0.08 22.81
N THR A 222 -11.70 -0.71 22.22
CA THR A 222 -12.89 -1.19 22.98
C THR A 222 -12.69 -2.57 23.62
N ALA A 223 -11.90 -3.45 22.99
CA ALA A 223 -11.62 -4.78 23.50
C ALA A 223 -10.63 -4.80 24.69
N GLY A 224 -9.74 -3.81 24.78
CA GLY A 224 -8.75 -3.70 25.85
C GLY A 224 -7.51 -4.59 25.66
N ASP A 225 -6.66 -4.63 26.69
CA ASP A 225 -5.41 -5.40 26.67
C ASP A 225 -5.65 -6.92 26.75
N CYS A 226 -4.68 -7.67 26.23
CA CYS A 226 -4.69 -9.12 26.29
C CYS A 226 -4.53 -9.59 27.74
N ILE A 227 -5.25 -10.65 28.12
CA ILE A 227 -5.04 -11.32 29.40
C ILE A 227 -3.65 -11.93 29.39
N ALA A 228 -2.85 -11.60 30.41
CA ALA A 228 -1.46 -12.04 30.58
C ALA A 228 -1.35 -13.56 30.83
#